data_AF-A0ABD5Q5T5-F1
#
_entry.id   AF-A0ABD5Q5T5-F1
#
_cell.length_a   1.000
_cell.length_b   1.000
_cell.length_c   1.000
_cell.angle_alpha   90.00
_cell.angle_beta   90.00
_cell.angle_gamma   90.00
#
_symmetry.space_group_name_H-M   'P 1'
#
loop_
_entity.id
_entity.type
_entity.pdbx_description
1 polymer ?
#
loop_
_entity_poly.entity_id
_entity_poly.type
_entity_poly.pdbx_seq_one_letter_code
_entity_poly.pdbx_strand_id
1 'polypeptide(L)'
;MDRDRAVELATILLAGVLFVLSAIGLVVAVRGGDGVVSALFGVYLTGLLLAGVLRDATNARGWQLAFFGGVAVWGGYEYATAGDLFSLLLAVVGVAMVAANLRDLR
;
A
#
# COMPACT_ATOMS: atom_id res chain seq x y z
N MET A 1 -31.00 0.46 -9.09
CA MET A 1 -29.56 0.32 -9.35
C MET A 1 -28.91 0.21 -8.00
N ASP A 2 -28.43 -0.99 -7.66
CA ASP A 2 -28.09 -1.36 -6.28
C ASP A 2 -26.95 -0.50 -5.74
N ARG A 3 -27.18 0.10 -4.57
CA ARG A 3 -26.19 0.92 -3.85
C ARG A 3 -24.83 0.22 -3.77
N ASP A 4 -24.85 -1.09 -3.60
CA ASP A 4 -23.66 -1.92 -3.46
C ASP A 4 -22.82 -1.94 -4.74
N ARG A 5 -23.45 -2.06 -5.92
CA ARG A 5 -22.74 -1.96 -7.21
C ARG A 5 -22.12 -0.58 -7.44
N ALA A 6 -22.79 0.48 -6.99
CA ALA A 6 -22.25 1.84 -7.12
C ALA A 6 -21.01 2.01 -6.22
N VAL A 7 -21.03 1.47 -5.00
CA VAL A 7 -19.89 1.50 -4.06
C VAL A 7 -18.73 0.66 -4.59
N GLU A 8 -19.00 -0.53 -5.11
CA GLU A 8 -17.99 -1.40 -5.71
C GLU A 8 -17.27 -0.69 -6.87
N LEU A 9 -18.02 -0.14 -7.82
CA LEU A 9 -17.47 0.60 -8.95
C LEU A 9 -16.67 1.83 -8.50
N ALA A 10 -17.17 2.59 -7.53
CA ALA A 10 -16.46 3.73 -6.98
C ALA A 10 -15.12 3.32 -6.33
N THR A 11 -15.10 2.17 -5.64
CA THR A 11 -13.89 1.64 -5.00
C THR A 11 -12.85 1.20 -6.03
N ILE A 12 -13.29 0.48 -7.07
CA ILE A 12 -12.42 0.08 -8.19
C ILE A 12 -11.85 1.31 -8.90
N LEU A 13 -12.71 2.30 -9.19
CA LEU A 13 -12.30 3.54 -9.85
C LEU A 13 -11.27 4.29 -8.99
N LEU A 14 -11.53 4.46 -7.70
CA LEU A 14 -10.61 5.12 -6.77
C LEU A 14 -9.26 4.40 -6.73
N ALA A 15 -9.26 3.07 -6.53
CA ALA A 15 -8.03 2.29 -6.51
C ALA A 15 -7.26 2.38 -7.84
N GLY A 16 -7.98 2.37 -8.96
CA GLY A 16 -7.42 2.53 -10.30
C GLY A 16 -6.78 3.90 -10.50
N VAL A 17 -7.46 4.97 -10.11
CA VAL A 17 -6.94 6.34 -10.16
C VAL A 17 -5.70 6.48 -9.29
N LEU A 18 -5.73 5.98 -8.06
CA LEU A 18 -4.58 6.01 -7.16
C LEU A 18 -3.37 5.28 -7.78
N PHE A 19 -3.59 4.11 -8.37
CA PHE A 19 -2.53 3.36 -9.04
C PHE A 19 -1.93 4.13 -10.22
N VAL A 20 -2.77 4.72 -11.08
CA VAL A 20 -2.31 5.54 -12.21
C VAL A 20 -1.51 6.74 -11.73
N LEU A 21 -1.98 7.45 -10.70
CA LEU A 21 -1.27 8.58 -10.12
C LEU A 21 0.09 8.16 -9.53
N SER A 22 0.15 7.03 -8.84
CA SER A 22 1.41 6.48 -8.34
C SER A 22 2.36 6.11 -9.47
N ALA A 23 1.86 5.50 -10.56
CA ALA A 23 2.68 5.15 -11.72
C ALA A 23 3.24 6.41 -12.41
N ILE A 24 2.43 7.46 -12.55
CA ILE A 24 2.89 8.77 -13.05
C ILE A 24 3.95 9.36 -12.10
N GLY A 25 3.70 9.31 -10.79
CA GLY A 25 4.66 9.76 -9.78
C GLY A 25 6.01 9.05 -9.88
N LEU A 26 6.01 7.74 -10.14
CA LEU A 26 7.23 6.98 -10.40
C LEU A 26 7.96 7.43 -11.65
N VAL A 27 7.24 7.67 -12.75
CA VAL A 27 7.86 8.19 -13.99
C VAL A 27 8.51 9.55 -13.73
N VAL A 28 7.87 10.43 -12.96
CA VAL A 28 8.42 11.73 -12.57
C VAL A 28 9.67 11.56 -11.69
N ALA A 29 9.61 10.70 -10.67
CA ALA A 29 10.74 10.42 -9.78
C ALA A 29 11.96 9.87 -10.54
N VAL A 30 11.74 8.93 -11.46
CA VAL A 30 12.80 8.36 -12.31
C VAL A 30 13.45 9.43 -13.19
N ARG A 31 12.65 10.36 -13.75
CA ARG A 31 13.18 11.46 -14.57
C ARG A 31 13.87 12.54 -13.75
N GLY A 32 13.42 12.78 -12.52
CA GLY A 32 14.00 13.74 -11.60
C GLY A 32 15.26 13.23 -10.88
N GLY A 33 15.43 11.90 -10.80
CA GLY A 33 16.56 11.26 -10.14
C GLY A 33 16.46 11.20 -8.61
N ASP A 34 15.32 11.59 -8.04
CA ASP A 34 15.09 11.63 -6.58
C ASP A 34 13.77 10.94 -6.21
N GLY A 35 13.70 10.39 -5.00
CA GLY A 35 12.49 9.77 -4.45
C GLY A 35 12.02 8.50 -5.18
N VAL A 36 12.87 7.87 -5.99
CA VAL A 36 12.49 6.70 -6.82
C VAL A 36 12.00 5.52 -5.97
N VAL A 37 12.67 5.25 -4.85
CA VAL A 37 12.30 4.13 -3.96
C VAL A 37 10.94 4.37 -3.34
N SER A 38 10.68 5.56 -2.81
CA SER A 38 9.40 5.96 -2.24
C SER A 38 8.28 5.91 -3.29
N ALA A 39 8.57 6.34 -4.52
CA ALA A 39 7.61 6.25 -5.62
C ALA A 39 7.32 4.78 -6.03
N LEU A 40 8.32 3.90 -6.01
CA LEU A 40 8.13 2.46 -6.23
C LEU A 40 7.22 1.84 -5.16
N PHE A 41 7.40 2.22 -3.89
CA PHE A 41 6.50 1.79 -2.81
C PHE A 41 5.07 2.31 -3.01
N GLY A 42 4.90 3.54 -3.48
CA GLY A 42 3.60 4.08 -3.85
C GLY A 42 2.89 3.23 -4.92
N VAL A 43 3.61 2.83 -5.97
CA VAL A 43 3.10 1.95 -7.02
C VAL A 43 2.79 0.55 -6.47
N TYR A 44 3.66 0.01 -5.63
CA TYR A 44 3.44 -1.28 -4.98
C TYR A 44 2.15 -1.29 -4.15
N LEU A 45 1.96 -0.33 -3.24
CA LEU A 45 0.81 -0.31 -2.33
C LEU A 45 -0.50 -0.07 -3.08
N THR A 46 -0.53 0.86 -4.03
CA THR A 46 -1.73 1.13 -4.84
C THR A 46 -2.04 0.01 -5.81
N GLY A 47 -1.01 -0.64 -6.39
CA GLY A 47 -1.17 -1.82 -7.24
C GLY A 47 -1.70 -3.01 -6.44
N LEU A 48 -1.19 -3.23 -5.24
CA LEU A 48 -1.69 -4.25 -4.33
C LEU A 48 -3.13 -3.97 -3.92
N LEU A 49 -3.48 -2.72 -3.61
CA LEU A 49 -4.85 -2.30 -3.31
C LEU A 49 -5.79 -2.57 -4.49
N LEU A 50 -5.44 -2.13 -5.70
CA LEU A 50 -6.23 -2.37 -6.89
C LEU A 50 -6.42 -3.87 -7.16
N ALA A 51 -5.35 -4.66 -7.05
CA ALA A 51 -5.42 -6.11 -7.22
C ALA A 51 -6.28 -6.78 -6.13
N GLY A 52 -6.26 -6.27 -4.90
CA GLY A 52 -7.10 -6.72 -3.80
C GLY A 52 -8.57 -6.43 -4.05
N VAL A 53 -8.89 -5.19 -4.46
CA VAL A 53 -10.27 -4.76 -4.76
C VAL A 53 -10.85 -5.55 -5.93
N LEU A 54 -10.10 -5.70 -7.03
CA LEU A 54 -10.57 -6.44 -8.22
C LEU A 54 -10.79 -7.94 -7.95
N ARG A 55 -10.14 -8.50 -6.92
CA ARG A 55 -10.26 -9.91 -6.55
C ARG A 55 -11.11 -10.13 -5.29
N ASP A 56 -11.69 -9.07 -4.73
CA ASP A 56 -12.37 -9.07 -3.44
C ASP A 56 -11.54 -9.76 -2.32
N ALA A 57 -10.22 -9.54 -2.36
CA ALA A 57 -9.24 -10.26 -1.54
C ALA A 57 -8.61 -9.38 -0.46
N THR A 58 -9.13 -8.17 -0.22
CA THR A 58 -8.59 -7.24 0.80
C THR A 58 -8.69 -7.78 2.23
N ASN A 59 -9.68 -8.65 2.48
CA ASN A 59 -9.81 -9.38 3.74
C ASN A 59 -8.98 -10.68 3.77
N ALA A 60 -8.39 -11.08 2.64
CA ALA A 60 -7.58 -12.27 2.59
C ALA A 60 -6.25 -12.04 3.34
N ARG A 61 -5.89 -13.02 4.16
CA ARG A 61 -4.69 -12.99 4.99
C ARG A 61 -3.40 -12.73 4.19
N GLY A 62 -3.24 -13.38 3.04
CA GLY A 62 -2.07 -13.17 2.19
C GLY A 62 -1.96 -11.73 1.68
N TRP A 63 -3.10 -11.10 1.37
CA TRP A 63 -3.15 -9.71 0.96
C TRP A 63 -2.80 -8.77 2.11
N GLN A 64 -3.36 -9.00 3.30
CA GLN A 64 -3.07 -8.19 4.49
C GLN A 64 -1.60 -8.26 4.89
N LEU A 65 -1.00 -9.45 4.87
CA LEU A 65 0.43 -9.64 5.13
C LEU A 65 1.29 -8.89 4.12
N ALA A 66 0.95 -8.95 2.83
CA ALA A 66 1.66 -8.20 1.80
C ALA A 66 1.53 -6.68 2.02
N PHE A 67 0.32 -6.21 2.32
CA PHE A 67 0.05 -4.78 2.51
C PHE A 67 0.78 -4.22 3.73
N PHE A 68 0.56 -4.81 4.91
CA PHE A 68 1.19 -4.34 6.15
C PHE A 68 2.69 -4.59 6.17
N GLY A 69 3.17 -5.67 5.53
CA GLY A 69 4.59 -5.92 5.31
C GLY A 69 5.23 -4.84 4.43
N GLY A 70 4.57 -4.45 3.34
CA GLY A 70 5.01 -3.33 2.51
C GLY A 70 5.09 -2.01 3.26
N VAL A 71 4.07 -1.70 4.07
CA VAL A 71 4.05 -0.50 4.94
C VAL A 71 5.19 -0.55 5.96
N ALA A 72 5.43 -1.71 6.58
CA ALA A 72 6.51 -1.89 7.55
C ALA A 72 7.88 -1.61 6.93
N VAL A 73 8.14 -2.19 5.75
CA VAL A 73 9.40 -2.03 5.03
C VAL A 73 9.59 -0.59 4.56
N TRP A 74 8.56 0.02 3.97
CA TRP A 74 8.63 1.39 3.49
C TRP A 74 8.85 2.39 4.64
N GLY A 75 8.07 2.29 5.72
CA GLY A 75 8.24 3.18 6.88
C GLY A 75 9.61 3.04 7.53
N GLY A 76 10.16 1.82 7.58
CA GLY A 76 11.52 1.57 8.07
C GLY A 76 12.59 2.19 7.15
N TYR A 77 12.41 2.08 5.84
CA TYR A 77 13.28 2.71 4.85
C TYR A 77 13.27 4.23 4.98
N GLU A 78 12.09 4.86 4.97
CA GLU A 78 11.94 6.32 5.09
C GLU A 78 12.50 6.86 6.40
N TYR A 79 12.26 6.18 7.52
CA TYR A 79 12.87 6.57 8.79
C TYR A 79 14.41 6.51 8.71
N ALA A 80 14.96 5.46 8.09
CA ALA A 80 16.41 5.30 7.97
C ALA A 80 17.05 6.35 7.05
N THR A 81 16.35 6.81 6.01
CA THR A 81 16.89 7.76 5.02
C THR A 81 16.60 9.22 5.36
N ALA A 82 15.42 9.51 5.90
CA ALA A 82 14.95 10.88 6.15
C ALA A 82 14.84 11.23 7.63
N GLY A 83 14.95 10.25 8.55
CA GLY A 83 14.83 10.48 9.99
C GLY A 83 13.40 10.78 10.45
N ASP A 84 12.39 10.52 9.62
CA ASP A 84 11.01 10.89 9.90
C ASP A 84 10.35 9.96 10.93
N LEU A 85 9.97 10.54 12.08
CA LEU A 85 9.30 9.81 13.16
C LEU A 85 7.93 9.25 12.75
N PHE A 86 7.23 9.90 11.82
CA PHE A 86 5.93 9.41 11.37
C PHE A 86 6.09 8.09 10.61
N SER A 87 7.05 8.03 9.70
CA SER A 87 7.47 6.81 9.01
C SER A 87 7.86 5.68 9.96
N LEU A 88 8.54 5.98 11.07
CA LEU A 88 8.86 4.99 12.10
C LEU A 88 7.59 4.44 12.78
N LEU A 89 6.63 5.29 13.13
CA LEU A 89 5.36 4.85 13.71
C LEU A 89 4.60 3.94 12.75
N LEU A 90 4.56 4.29 11.47
CA LEU A 90 3.97 3.43 10.43
C LEU A 90 4.69 2.09 10.31
N ALA A 91 6.02 2.09 10.42
CA ALA A 91 6.79 0.85 10.40
C ALA A 91 6.38 -0.07 11.56
N VAL A 92 6.31 0.48 12.77
CA VAL A 92 5.89 -0.25 13.99
C VAL A 92 4.47 -0.79 13.84
N VAL A 93 3.53 0.00 13.33
CA VAL A 93 2.15 -0.44 13.09
C VAL A 93 2.11 -1.57 12.06
N GLY A 94 2.85 -1.44 10.95
CA GLY A 94 2.94 -2.49 9.94
C GLY A 94 3.45 -3.81 10.52
N VAL A 95 4.52 -3.77 11.31
CA VAL A 95 5.07 -4.94 12.01
C VAL A 95 4.05 -5.53 12.99
N ALA A 96 3.37 -4.70 13.78
CA ALA A 96 2.37 -5.15 14.73
C ALA A 96 1.20 -5.85 14.03
N MET A 97 0.72 -5.31 12.91
CA MET A 97 -0.37 -5.90 12.12
C MET A 97 0.05 -7.22 11.47
N VAL A 98 1.28 -7.32 10.96
CA VAL A 98 1.85 -8.58 10.48
C VAL A 98 1.90 -9.61 11.60
N ALA A 99 2.41 -9.22 12.78
CA ALA A 99 2.49 -10.12 13.93
C ALA A 99 1.11 -10.57 14.42
N ALA A 100 0.10 -9.69 14.42
CA ALA A 100 -1.28 -10.04 14.74
C ALA A 100 -1.85 -11.05 13.74
N ASN A 101 -1.71 -10.79 12.43
CA ASN A 101 -2.13 -11.71 11.37
C ASN A 101 -1.43 -13.07 11.40
N LEU A 102 -0.22 -13.13 11.96
CA LEU A 102 0.51 -14.38 12.19
C LEU A 102 0.11 -15.07 13.49
N ARG A 103 -0.44 -14.35 14.48
CA ARG A 103 -0.90 -14.93 15.77
C ARG A 103 -2.31 -15.50 15.69
N ASP A 104 -3.19 -14.89 14.88
CA ASP A 104 -4.52 -15.44 14.54
C ASP A 104 -4.46 -16.79 13.79
N LEU A 105 -3.27 -17.33 13.54
CA LEU A 105 -3.03 -18.70 13.06
C LEU A 105 -3.17 -19.80 14.12
N ARG A 106 -3.07 -19.46 15.41
CA ARG A 106 -3.11 -20.41 16.52
C ARG A 106 -4.50 -20.50 17.12
#